data_AF-A0A9P9ER09-F1
#
_entry.id   AF-A0A9P9ER09-F1
#
_cell.length_a   1.000
_cell.length_b   1.000
_cell.length_c   1.000
_cell.angle_alpha   90.00
_cell.angle_beta   90.00
_cell.angle_gamma   90.00
#
_symmetry.space_group_name_H-M   'P 1'
#
loop_
_entity.id
_entity.type
_entity.pdbx_description
1 polymer ?
#
loop_
_entity_poly.entity_id
_entity_poly.type
_entity_poly.pdbx_seq_one_letter_code
_entity_poly.pdbx_strand_id
1 'polypeptide(L)'
;MRAVQTAIILLSGVALAHPFGGTPSKRNPSDGYPNPTKDQLKDISWRADGTLSNAPPPPKLGESSKTAFQALAFGEEFEQAYFSSLLSNITNNVHGYRSHYRYKKSELVKMLTTVVAVTLACMLTVRQLQEELHAINAINVLKHFKVPVPMPCKYHFPTTNIDDAFALAESFTMLVVGTLQDVSQTLAINGDNGVVRAISSVIGQEGEQSGFYRSLLGRVPSEKPFLTTSVGAFAFSYIYNNFVVPGSCPFDISIINLPIFAKLDVKDCSKGLDIKPKDQTLTFTTDLTNIENAEMFIGDKGDGLFLTYFSGQLLPISEPIKNVKWHKGRITFDAFFPFKENVIQGLTVAALTTSNNFTAPAMVTGATIAGPALIQVNDKL
;
A
#
# COMPACT_ATOMS: atom_id res chain seq x y z
N MET A 1 55.63 -23.93 -43.58
CA MET A 1 54.22 -23.73 -43.19
C MET A 1 53.91 -24.58 -41.96
N ARG A 2 53.77 -23.95 -40.79
CA ARG A 2 53.13 -24.51 -39.58
C ARG A 2 52.47 -23.34 -38.88
N ALA A 3 51.15 -23.28 -38.85
CA ALA A 3 50.42 -22.22 -38.18
C ALA A 3 50.23 -22.60 -36.71
N VAL A 4 50.55 -21.68 -35.79
CA VAL A 4 50.29 -21.83 -34.36
C VAL A 4 48.84 -21.42 -34.10
N GLN A 5 48.06 -22.30 -33.47
CA GLN A 5 46.73 -21.94 -32.97
C GLN A 5 46.85 -21.19 -31.65
N THR A 6 46.45 -19.92 -31.64
CA THR A 6 46.26 -19.15 -30.41
C THR A 6 44.79 -19.19 -30.02
N ALA A 7 44.46 -19.95 -28.98
CA ALA A 7 43.11 -20.00 -28.44
C ALA A 7 42.81 -18.74 -27.62
N ILE A 8 41.87 -17.91 -28.09
CA ILE A 8 41.37 -16.75 -27.33
C ILE A 8 40.23 -17.23 -26.45
N ILE A 9 40.49 -17.35 -25.14
CA ILE A 9 39.46 -17.60 -24.13
C ILE A 9 38.76 -16.28 -23.82
N LEU A 10 37.57 -16.09 -24.40
CA LEU A 10 36.66 -15.01 -24.01
C LEU A 10 36.03 -15.33 -22.66
N LEU A 11 36.64 -14.82 -21.58
CA LEU A 11 36.02 -14.74 -20.26
C LEU A 11 34.88 -13.72 -20.30
N SER A 12 33.67 -14.20 -20.58
CA SER A 12 32.44 -13.44 -20.41
C SER A 12 32.22 -13.16 -18.92
N GLY A 13 32.64 -11.99 -18.45
CA GLY A 13 32.43 -11.55 -17.08
C GLY A 13 30.94 -11.41 -16.79
N VAL A 14 30.42 -12.29 -15.92
CA VAL A 14 29.06 -12.17 -15.38
C VAL A 14 29.02 -10.95 -14.47
N ALA A 15 28.49 -9.84 -14.98
CA ALA A 15 28.18 -8.68 -14.17
C ALA A 15 27.03 -9.05 -13.22
N LEU A 16 27.38 -9.47 -12.00
CA LEU A 16 26.44 -9.64 -10.89
C LEU A 16 25.84 -8.26 -10.55
N ALA A 17 24.66 -8.00 -11.12
CA ALA A 17 23.84 -6.86 -10.76
C ALA A 17 23.59 -6.89 -9.25
N HIS A 18 24.21 -5.95 -8.53
CA HIS A 18 23.95 -5.80 -7.11
C HIS A 18 22.50 -5.41 -6.91
N PRO A 19 21.79 -5.96 -5.91
CA PRO A 19 20.46 -5.50 -5.56
C PRO A 19 20.56 -4.07 -5.02
N PHE A 20 20.29 -3.08 -5.87
CA PHE A 20 20.14 -1.67 -5.49
C PHE A 20 18.81 -1.46 -4.76
N GLY A 21 18.68 -2.07 -3.59
CA GLY A 21 17.73 -1.66 -2.56
C GLY A 21 18.46 -0.75 -1.57
N GLY A 22 17.84 0.37 -1.18
CA GLY A 22 18.37 1.19 -0.09
C GLY A 22 18.46 0.36 1.19
N THR A 23 19.57 0.45 1.92
CA THR A 23 19.66 -0.17 3.25
C THR A 23 18.58 0.44 4.14
N PRO A 24 17.71 -0.35 4.79
CA PRO A 24 16.69 0.19 5.69
C PRO A 24 17.33 1.11 6.73
N SER A 25 16.72 2.28 6.94
CA SER A 25 17.18 3.22 7.96
C SER A 25 17.18 2.51 9.32
N LYS A 26 18.28 2.60 10.08
CA LYS A 26 18.28 2.07 11.44
C LYS A 26 17.34 2.94 12.28
N ARG A 27 16.22 2.33 12.74
CA ARG A 27 15.34 2.86 13.80
C ARG A 27 16.21 3.50 14.89
N ASN A 28 15.93 4.74 15.29
CA ASN A 28 16.62 5.30 16.44
C ASN A 28 16.06 4.60 17.70
N PRO A 29 16.89 4.05 18.60
CA PRO A 29 16.38 3.39 19.79
C PRO A 29 15.76 4.32 20.85
N SER A 30 15.77 5.65 20.66
CA SER A 30 15.54 6.62 21.75
C SER A 30 14.08 6.99 22.04
N ASP A 31 13.14 6.79 21.12
CA ASP A 31 11.70 7.08 21.32
C ASP A 31 10.90 5.89 21.86
N GLY A 32 11.45 4.68 21.81
CA GLY A 32 10.83 3.48 22.37
C GLY A 32 9.68 2.88 21.54
N TYR A 33 9.46 3.33 20.30
CA TYR A 33 8.42 2.75 19.43
C TYR A 33 8.63 1.24 19.17
N PRO A 34 7.57 0.40 19.16
CA PRO A 34 6.14 0.72 19.27
C PRO A 34 5.56 0.72 20.70
N ASN A 35 6.42 0.83 21.73
CA ASN A 35 6.01 0.81 23.13
C ASN A 35 6.65 1.97 23.94
N PRO A 36 6.39 3.24 23.55
CA PRO A 36 7.01 4.38 24.22
C PRO A 36 6.59 4.50 25.69
N THR A 37 7.52 4.94 26.53
CA THR A 37 7.22 5.43 27.89
C THR A 37 6.35 6.70 27.84
N LYS A 38 5.82 7.16 28.99
CA LYS A 38 4.99 8.39 29.02
C LYS A 38 5.73 9.64 28.54
N ASP A 39 7.00 9.80 28.91
CA ASP A 39 7.80 10.96 28.50
C ASP A 39 8.17 10.89 27.02
N GLN A 40 8.49 9.69 26.53
CA GLN A 40 8.63 9.45 25.09
C GLN A 40 7.33 9.74 24.33
N LEU A 41 6.17 9.26 24.80
CA LEU A 41 4.86 9.54 24.18
C LEU A 41 4.51 11.04 24.19
N LYS A 42 4.96 11.79 25.21
CA LYS A 42 4.79 13.24 25.27
C LYS A 42 5.69 13.97 24.27
N ASP A 43 6.95 13.58 24.14
CA ASP A 43 7.86 14.10 23.12
C ASP A 43 7.41 13.72 21.70
N ILE A 44 6.90 12.48 21.54
CA ILE A 44 6.19 11.98 20.37
C ILE A 44 5.01 12.92 20.03
N SER A 45 4.14 13.24 20.99
CA SER A 45 3.00 14.13 20.74
C SER A 45 3.43 15.58 20.42
N TRP A 46 4.43 16.11 21.13
CA TRP A 46 4.90 17.48 20.94
C TRP A 46 5.50 17.70 19.54
N ARG A 47 6.33 16.76 19.07
CA ARG A 47 6.91 16.76 17.73
C ARG A 47 5.90 16.32 16.63
N ALA A 48 4.62 16.05 16.96
CA ALA A 48 3.54 15.66 16.02
C ALA A 48 2.59 16.80 15.65
N ASP A 49 2.70 17.94 16.34
CA ASP A 49 1.66 18.96 16.49
C ASP A 49 0.29 18.39 16.98
N GLY A 50 0.27 17.28 17.74
CA GLY A 50 -0.96 16.62 18.19
C GLY A 50 -0.76 15.49 19.20
N THR A 51 -1.82 15.09 19.91
CA THR A 51 -1.79 13.99 20.91
C THR A 51 -2.72 12.85 20.51
N LEU A 52 -2.52 11.66 21.10
CA LEU A 52 -3.56 10.62 21.13
C LEU A 52 -4.87 11.17 21.73
N SER A 53 -5.99 10.54 21.40
CA SER A 53 -7.26 10.83 22.06
C SER A 53 -7.17 10.53 23.57
N ASN A 54 -7.74 11.42 24.38
CA ASN A 54 -7.91 11.22 25.81
C ASN A 54 -9.30 10.62 26.16
N ALA A 55 -10.08 10.21 25.17
CA ALA A 55 -11.34 9.52 25.38
C ALA A 55 -11.11 8.15 26.08
N PRO A 56 -12.04 7.69 26.93
CA PRO A 56 -11.97 6.34 27.47
C PRO A 56 -12.06 5.31 26.32
N PRO A 57 -11.37 4.16 26.40
CA PRO A 57 -11.53 3.08 25.44
C PRO A 57 -13.00 2.64 25.31
N PRO A 58 -13.44 2.20 24.12
CA PRO A 58 -14.80 1.70 23.94
C PRO A 58 -15.04 0.45 24.83
N PRO A 59 -16.27 0.25 25.35
CA PRO A 59 -16.56 -0.87 26.26
C PRO A 59 -16.67 -2.23 25.56
N LYS A 60 -16.78 -2.24 24.22
CA LYS A 60 -16.87 -3.42 23.37
C LYS A 60 -16.22 -3.15 22.01
N LEU A 61 -15.88 -4.22 21.30
CA LEU A 61 -15.42 -4.22 19.91
C LEU A 61 -15.72 -5.59 19.30
N GLY A 62 -16.39 -5.64 18.15
CA GLY A 62 -16.73 -6.89 17.45
C GLY A 62 -15.50 -7.59 16.86
N GLU A 63 -15.60 -8.89 16.57
CA GLU A 63 -14.44 -9.67 16.05
C GLU A 63 -13.94 -9.18 14.69
N SER A 64 -14.83 -8.85 13.75
CA SER A 64 -14.42 -8.24 12.48
C SER A 64 -13.83 -6.84 12.66
N SER A 65 -14.30 -6.05 13.64
CA SER A 65 -13.66 -4.79 14.02
C SER A 65 -12.24 -5.00 14.58
N LYS A 66 -12.02 -6.03 15.42
CA LYS A 66 -10.68 -6.38 15.92
C LYS A 66 -9.75 -6.79 14.77
N THR A 67 -10.23 -7.63 13.85
CA THR A 67 -9.49 -8.02 12.64
C THR A 67 -9.12 -6.80 11.79
N ALA A 68 -10.05 -5.86 11.62
CA ALA A 68 -9.78 -4.59 10.94
C ALA A 68 -8.69 -3.77 11.66
N PHE A 69 -8.71 -3.65 12.99
CA PHE A 69 -7.66 -2.97 13.75
C PHE A 69 -6.29 -3.66 13.65
N GLN A 70 -6.24 -4.99 13.53
CA GLN A 70 -4.97 -5.70 13.26
C GLN A 70 -4.46 -5.40 11.85
N ALA A 71 -5.33 -5.41 10.85
CA ALA A 71 -4.97 -5.07 9.47
C ALA A 71 -4.49 -3.61 9.35
N LEU A 72 -5.14 -2.67 10.06
CA LEU A 72 -4.67 -1.30 10.19
C LEU A 72 -3.29 -1.26 10.85
N ALA A 73 -3.12 -1.78 12.07
CA ALA A 73 -1.83 -1.75 12.76
C ALA A 73 -0.67 -2.34 11.92
N PHE A 74 -0.93 -3.37 11.12
CA PHE A 74 0.04 -3.92 10.16
C PHE A 74 0.36 -2.95 9.00
N GLY A 75 -0.65 -2.23 8.49
CA GLY A 75 -0.47 -1.17 7.50
C GLY A 75 0.34 0.02 8.04
N GLU A 76 -0.01 0.51 9.22
CA GLU A 76 0.71 1.61 9.90
C GLU A 76 2.20 1.30 10.10
N GLU A 77 2.53 0.07 10.54
CA GLU A 77 3.91 -0.41 10.70
C GLU A 77 4.65 -0.57 9.35
N PHE A 78 3.93 -0.68 8.23
CA PHE A 78 4.50 -0.60 6.89
C PHE A 78 4.72 0.86 6.47
N GLU A 79 3.74 1.75 6.66
CA GLU A 79 3.85 3.17 6.28
C GLU A 79 5.00 3.85 7.03
N GLN A 80 5.07 3.67 8.35
CA GLN A 80 6.16 4.10 9.22
C GLN A 80 7.54 3.73 8.63
N ALA A 81 7.69 2.49 8.17
CA ALA A 81 8.93 1.97 7.62
C ALA A 81 9.22 2.49 6.20
N TYR A 82 8.20 2.55 5.33
CA TYR A 82 8.28 3.10 3.97
C TYR A 82 8.78 4.53 4.01
N PHE A 83 8.05 5.35 4.74
CA PHE A 83 8.33 6.76 4.88
C PHE A 83 9.71 6.95 5.51
N SER A 84 10.05 6.21 6.59
CA SER A 84 11.37 6.31 7.24
C SER A 84 12.53 6.04 6.28
N SER A 85 12.34 5.12 5.31
CA SER A 85 13.30 4.90 4.23
C SER A 85 13.37 6.07 3.24
N LEU A 86 12.23 6.65 2.84
CA LEU A 86 12.17 7.80 1.94
C LEU A 86 12.89 9.04 2.53
N LEU A 87 12.62 9.37 3.80
CA LEU A 87 13.30 10.47 4.49
C LEU A 87 14.81 10.21 4.61
N SER A 88 15.23 8.98 4.89
CA SER A 88 16.64 8.60 4.95
C SER A 88 17.33 8.76 3.59
N ASN A 89 16.70 8.32 2.49
CA ASN A 89 17.23 8.45 1.14
C ASN A 89 17.47 9.91 0.74
N ILE A 90 16.51 10.79 1.05
CA ILE A 90 16.59 12.23 0.75
C ILE A 90 17.62 12.92 1.66
N THR A 91 17.59 12.63 2.96
CA THR A 91 18.53 13.19 3.95
C THR A 91 19.97 12.85 3.59
N ASN A 92 20.24 11.61 3.19
CA ASN A 92 21.58 11.12 2.84
C ASN A 92 22.00 11.36 1.38
N ASN A 93 21.22 12.12 0.58
CA ASN A 93 21.50 12.40 -0.83
C ASN A 93 21.71 11.15 -1.71
N VAL A 94 20.95 10.07 -1.43
CA VAL A 94 20.97 8.85 -2.24
C VAL A 94 20.67 9.20 -3.71
N HIS A 95 21.31 8.50 -4.64
CA HIS A 95 21.10 8.75 -6.07
C HIS A 95 19.61 8.61 -6.43
N GLY A 96 19.08 9.53 -7.23
CA GLY A 96 17.64 9.65 -7.51
C GLY A 96 16.82 10.45 -6.47
N TYR A 97 17.36 10.72 -5.28
CA TYR A 97 16.65 11.38 -4.17
C TYR A 97 17.20 12.76 -3.77
N ARG A 98 18.07 13.36 -4.62
CA ARG A 98 18.84 14.57 -4.29
C ARG A 98 18.07 15.88 -4.43
N SER A 99 17.08 15.92 -5.31
CA SER A 99 16.34 17.14 -5.67
C SER A 99 14.97 16.77 -6.26
N HIS A 100 13.94 17.53 -5.88
CA HIS A 100 12.64 17.52 -6.55
C HIS A 100 12.48 18.82 -7.35
N TYR A 101 11.73 18.79 -8.45
CA TYR A 101 11.61 19.94 -9.35
C TYR A 101 10.84 21.13 -8.74
N ARG A 102 9.89 20.90 -7.81
CA ARG A 102 9.10 21.96 -7.14
C ARG A 102 9.66 22.48 -5.81
N TYR A 103 10.50 21.71 -5.11
CA TYR A 103 10.84 21.98 -3.71
C TYR A 103 12.32 21.75 -3.42
N LYS A 104 12.91 22.64 -2.62
CA LYS A 104 14.29 22.52 -2.13
C LYS A 104 14.39 21.32 -1.19
N LYS A 105 15.58 20.73 -1.08
CA LYS A 105 15.85 19.65 -0.11
C LYS A 105 15.40 20.01 1.30
N SER A 106 15.63 21.23 1.78
CA SER A 106 15.19 21.67 3.12
C SER A 106 13.66 21.70 3.27
N GLU A 107 12.92 21.99 2.20
CA GLU A 107 11.46 22.00 2.20
C GLU A 107 10.93 20.58 2.14
N LEU A 108 11.51 19.71 1.30
CA LEU A 108 11.19 18.27 1.26
C LEU A 108 11.51 17.58 2.58
N VAL A 109 12.71 17.79 3.13
CA VAL A 109 13.11 17.26 4.44
C VAL A 109 12.19 17.84 5.51
N LYS A 110 11.83 19.13 5.46
CA LYS A 110 10.81 19.66 6.37
C LYS A 110 9.51 18.90 6.18
N MET A 111 8.91 18.85 4.98
CA MET A 111 7.61 18.25 4.64
C MET A 111 7.53 16.74 4.86
N LEU A 112 8.67 16.04 4.77
CA LEU A 112 8.79 14.61 5.05
C LEU A 112 9.09 14.36 6.52
N THR A 113 9.95 15.15 7.18
CA THR A 113 10.01 15.15 8.67
C THR A 113 8.73 15.74 9.29
N THR A 114 7.91 16.38 8.45
CA THR A 114 6.47 16.43 8.55
C THR A 114 6.03 14.97 8.28
N VAL A 115 5.51 14.50 7.13
CA VAL A 115 4.88 13.16 6.90
C VAL A 115 5.31 11.94 7.76
N VAL A 116 6.61 11.66 7.90
CA VAL A 116 7.17 10.31 7.76
C VAL A 116 7.32 9.47 9.03
N ALA A 117 7.83 10.11 10.05
CA ALA A 117 9.05 9.57 10.65
C ALA A 117 8.85 8.91 12.03
N VAL A 118 9.84 8.15 12.49
CA VAL A 118 10.26 8.38 13.87
C VAL A 118 11.72 8.74 13.91
N THR A 119 12.02 9.63 14.86
CA THR A 119 13.35 10.15 15.24
C THR A 119 14.35 10.55 14.16
N LEU A 120 14.79 11.81 14.22
CA LEU A 120 16.22 12.15 14.11
C LEU A 120 16.50 13.47 14.84
N ALA A 121 17.58 13.51 15.62
CA ALA A 121 17.91 14.66 16.47
C ALA A 121 18.69 15.73 15.71
N CYS A 122 18.45 16.99 16.12
CA CYS A 122 19.04 18.23 15.61
C CYS A 122 18.45 18.78 14.28
N MET A 123 17.69 19.88 14.43
CA MET A 123 17.05 20.74 13.42
C MET A 123 15.68 20.29 12.85
N LEU A 124 14.61 20.87 13.41
CA LEU A 124 13.30 21.14 12.79
C LEU A 124 12.43 19.90 12.44
N THR A 125 11.67 19.42 13.43
CA THR A 125 10.94 18.13 13.47
C THR A 125 9.43 18.32 13.76
N VAL A 126 8.48 17.80 12.95
CA VAL A 126 7.04 18.21 13.08
C VAL A 126 5.89 17.18 12.84
N ARG A 127 5.99 16.18 11.95
CA ARG A 127 4.85 15.21 11.72
C ARG A 127 5.31 13.77 11.56
N GLN A 128 6.58 13.57 11.90
CA GLN A 128 7.17 12.35 12.42
C GLN A 128 6.03 11.46 12.97
N LEU A 129 5.22 12.02 13.86
CA LEU A 129 4.53 11.21 14.82
C LEU A 129 3.04 11.05 14.51
N GLN A 130 2.58 11.39 13.30
CA GLN A 130 1.18 11.15 12.93
C GLN A 130 0.92 9.66 12.66
N GLU A 131 1.69 8.99 11.79
CA GLU A 131 1.55 7.53 11.61
C GLU A 131 1.97 6.74 12.86
N GLU A 132 2.88 7.26 13.69
CA GLU A 132 3.10 6.66 15.01
C GLU A 132 1.89 6.78 15.92
N LEU A 133 1.21 7.93 15.96
CA LEU A 133 0.01 8.10 16.77
C LEU A 133 -1.15 7.26 16.20
N HIS A 134 -1.24 7.05 14.89
CA HIS A 134 -2.18 6.12 14.27
C HIS A 134 -1.87 4.65 14.65
N ALA A 135 -0.62 4.20 14.45
CA ALA A 135 -0.13 2.90 14.88
C ALA A 135 -0.38 2.67 16.38
N ILE A 136 0.08 3.59 17.24
CA ILE A 136 -0.10 3.51 18.70
C ILE A 136 -1.58 3.53 19.07
N ASN A 137 -2.44 4.27 18.38
CA ASN A 137 -3.88 4.25 18.59
C ASN A 137 -4.48 2.87 18.26
N ALA A 138 -4.19 2.30 17.09
CA ALA A 138 -4.63 0.95 16.71
C ALA A 138 -4.10 -0.12 17.68
N ILE A 139 -2.80 -0.08 18.00
CA ILE A 139 -2.13 -0.95 18.97
C ILE A 139 -2.76 -0.82 20.36
N ASN A 140 -3.13 0.38 20.81
CA ASN A 140 -3.76 0.60 22.12
C ASN A 140 -5.19 0.04 22.16
N VAL A 141 -5.96 0.13 21.06
CA VAL A 141 -7.26 -0.54 20.93
C VAL A 141 -7.08 -2.06 21.04
N LEU A 142 -6.14 -2.65 20.30
CA LEU A 142 -5.85 -4.09 20.36
C LEU A 142 -5.41 -4.54 21.77
N LYS A 143 -4.48 -3.80 22.40
CA LYS A 143 -4.03 -4.04 23.78
C LYS A 143 -5.17 -3.97 24.79
N HIS A 144 -6.08 -2.99 24.67
CA HIS A 144 -7.24 -2.87 25.54
C HIS A 144 -8.13 -4.11 25.49
N PHE A 145 -8.40 -4.63 24.29
CA PHE A 145 -9.17 -5.86 24.08
C PHE A 145 -8.37 -7.17 24.18
N LYS A 146 -7.09 -7.10 24.57
CA LYS A 146 -6.17 -8.25 24.69
C LYS A 146 -6.01 -9.06 23.40
N VAL A 147 -6.13 -8.39 22.25
CA VAL A 147 -5.95 -8.97 20.91
C VAL A 147 -4.45 -8.98 20.56
N PRO A 148 -3.92 -10.05 19.93
CA PRO A 148 -2.54 -10.09 19.44
C PRO A 148 -2.25 -8.92 18.49
N VAL A 149 -1.17 -8.20 18.78
CA VAL A 149 -0.73 -7.01 18.04
C VAL A 149 0.29 -7.43 16.97
N PRO A 150 0.04 -7.12 15.68
CA PRO A 150 1.06 -7.24 14.64
C PRO A 150 2.27 -6.38 14.96
N MET A 151 3.47 -6.94 14.80
CA MET A 151 4.74 -6.28 15.09
C MET A 151 5.53 -6.08 13.78
N PRO A 152 6.31 -5.00 13.64
CA PRO A 152 6.89 -4.60 12.35
C PRO A 152 7.73 -5.70 11.71
N CYS A 153 7.44 -5.99 10.43
CA CYS A 153 8.20 -6.91 9.60
C CYS A 153 9.48 -6.25 9.05
N LYS A 154 10.24 -6.96 8.20
CA LYS A 154 11.22 -6.30 7.32
C LYS A 154 10.56 -6.00 5.98
N TYR A 155 10.89 -4.84 5.42
CA TYR A 155 10.31 -4.37 4.17
C TYR A 155 11.35 -4.12 3.09
N HIS A 156 10.91 -4.14 1.84
CA HIS A 156 11.65 -3.70 0.66
C HIS A 156 10.77 -2.74 -0.14
N PHE A 157 11.37 -1.70 -0.72
CA PHE A 157 10.64 -0.64 -1.42
C PHE A 157 11.17 -0.49 -2.85
N PRO A 158 10.32 -0.63 -3.89
CA PRO A 158 10.77 -0.78 -5.29
C PRO A 158 11.11 0.55 -6.00
N THR A 159 11.41 1.61 -5.25
CA THR A 159 11.54 2.98 -5.76
C THR A 159 13.00 3.45 -5.80
N THR A 160 13.41 4.04 -6.93
CA THR A 160 14.80 4.41 -7.24
C THR A 160 15.03 5.90 -7.40
N ASN A 161 13.96 6.71 -7.31
CA ASN A 161 14.02 8.16 -7.32
C ASN A 161 12.85 8.73 -6.52
N ILE A 162 12.90 10.04 -6.28
CA ILE A 162 11.94 10.76 -5.44
C ILE A 162 10.52 10.83 -6.03
N ASP A 163 10.38 10.95 -7.34
CA ASP A 163 9.08 11.10 -8.01
C ASP A 163 8.32 9.76 -8.02
N ASP A 164 9.00 8.65 -8.33
CA ASP A 164 8.47 7.29 -8.19
C ASP A 164 8.08 7.00 -6.73
N ALA A 165 8.87 7.50 -5.76
CA ALA A 165 8.57 7.31 -4.34
C ALA A 165 7.35 8.10 -3.85
N PHE A 166 7.12 9.31 -4.37
CA PHE A 166 5.88 10.04 -4.08
C PHE A 166 4.67 9.45 -4.81
N ALA A 167 4.85 8.94 -6.04
CA ALA A 167 3.76 8.27 -6.77
C ALA A 167 3.34 6.95 -6.12
N LEU A 168 4.30 6.19 -5.58
CA LEU A 168 4.00 4.99 -4.78
C LEU A 168 3.33 5.34 -3.45
N ALA A 169 3.80 6.37 -2.74
CA ALA A 169 3.18 6.87 -1.51
C ALA A 169 1.71 7.23 -1.74
N GLU A 170 1.45 8.07 -2.73
CA GLU A 170 0.10 8.48 -3.12
C GLU A 170 -0.80 7.29 -3.48
N SER A 171 -0.27 6.27 -4.14
CA SER A 171 -1.04 5.09 -4.53
C SER A 171 -1.43 4.19 -3.35
N PHE A 172 -0.53 3.97 -2.37
CA PHE A 172 -0.89 3.16 -1.20
C PHE A 172 -1.71 3.97 -0.17
N THR A 173 -1.42 5.27 0.04
CA THR A 173 -2.24 6.11 0.93
C THR A 173 -3.68 6.18 0.40
N MET A 174 -3.89 6.30 -0.91
CA MET A 174 -5.24 6.23 -1.49
C MET A 174 -5.91 4.85 -1.31
N LEU A 175 -5.14 3.75 -1.25
CA LEU A 175 -5.67 2.42 -0.92
C LEU A 175 -6.07 2.32 0.56
N VAL A 176 -5.28 2.90 1.48
CA VAL A 176 -5.57 2.93 2.92
C VAL A 176 -6.78 3.81 3.22
N VAL A 177 -6.86 5.02 2.64
CA VAL A 177 -8.07 5.89 2.67
C VAL A 177 -9.30 5.12 2.19
N GLY A 178 -9.17 4.34 1.11
CA GLY A 178 -10.22 3.47 0.61
C GLY A 178 -10.64 2.38 1.60
N THR A 179 -9.67 1.79 2.30
CA THR A 179 -9.87 0.72 3.28
C THR A 179 -10.43 1.24 4.61
N LEU A 180 -10.06 2.44 5.07
CA LEU A 180 -10.62 3.06 6.28
C LEU A 180 -12.13 3.35 6.16
N GLN A 181 -12.66 3.49 4.93
CA GLN A 181 -14.09 3.56 4.66
C GLN A 181 -14.77 2.20 4.97
N ASP A 182 -14.17 1.08 4.55
CA ASP A 182 -14.63 -0.29 4.86
C ASP A 182 -14.48 -0.62 6.35
N VAL A 183 -13.43 -0.12 7.01
CA VAL A 183 -13.33 -0.17 8.49
C VAL A 183 -14.47 0.62 9.14
N SER A 184 -14.76 1.84 8.66
CA SER A 184 -15.86 2.66 9.17
C SER A 184 -17.22 1.96 9.01
N GLN A 185 -17.44 1.30 7.86
CA GLN A 185 -18.63 0.49 7.60
C GLN A 185 -18.70 -0.75 8.52
N THR A 186 -17.59 -1.44 8.74
CA THR A 186 -17.48 -2.58 9.66
C THR A 186 -17.82 -2.18 11.10
N LEU A 187 -17.29 -1.04 11.56
CA LEU A 187 -17.60 -0.48 12.88
C LEU A 187 -19.08 -0.11 13.01
N ALA A 188 -19.69 0.44 11.97
CA ALA A 188 -21.12 0.76 11.95
C ALA A 188 -22.00 -0.50 12.04
N ILE A 189 -21.66 -1.56 11.27
CA ILE A 189 -22.36 -2.86 11.30
C ILE A 189 -22.30 -3.51 12.69
N ASN A 190 -21.13 -3.45 13.35
CA ASN A 190 -20.94 -4.00 14.71
C ASN A 190 -21.49 -3.10 15.83
N GLY A 191 -21.89 -1.86 15.51
CA GLY A 191 -22.29 -0.85 16.48
C GLY A 191 -21.17 -0.43 17.42
N ASP A 192 -19.93 -0.34 16.92
CA ASP A 192 -18.70 -0.03 17.64
C ASP A 192 -18.37 1.48 17.59
N ASN A 193 -19.39 2.30 17.88
CA ASN A 193 -19.40 3.76 17.68
C ASN A 193 -18.25 4.51 18.38
N GLY A 194 -17.67 3.95 19.45
CA GLY A 194 -16.66 4.61 20.28
C GLY A 194 -15.33 4.93 19.58
N VAL A 195 -15.03 4.23 18.46
CA VAL A 195 -13.80 4.45 17.66
C VAL A 195 -14.06 5.09 16.31
N VAL A 196 -15.32 5.21 15.87
CA VAL A 196 -15.68 5.75 14.55
C VAL A 196 -15.10 7.15 14.32
N ARG A 197 -15.18 8.04 15.33
CA ARG A 197 -14.60 9.39 15.24
C ARG A 197 -13.08 9.38 15.03
N ALA A 198 -12.37 8.44 15.64
CA ALA A 198 -10.92 8.31 15.47
C ALA A 198 -10.57 7.89 14.04
N ILE A 199 -11.25 6.86 13.51
CA ILE A 199 -11.09 6.43 12.12
C ILE A 199 -11.44 7.57 11.14
N SER A 200 -12.53 8.31 11.38
CA SER A 200 -12.89 9.47 10.56
C SER A 200 -11.84 10.59 10.57
N SER A 201 -11.13 10.81 11.69
CA SER A 201 -10.01 11.78 11.71
C SER A 201 -8.80 11.28 10.94
N VAL A 202 -8.49 9.97 10.96
CA VAL A 202 -7.40 9.39 10.15
C VAL A 202 -7.70 9.55 8.66
N ILE A 203 -8.92 9.22 8.20
CA ILE A 203 -9.37 9.44 6.81
C ILE A 203 -9.14 10.89 6.35
N GLY A 204 -9.46 11.87 7.22
CA GLY A 204 -9.24 13.28 6.92
C GLY A 204 -7.75 13.62 6.76
N GLN A 205 -6.92 13.16 7.70
CA GLN A 205 -5.48 13.41 7.69
C GLN A 205 -4.81 12.74 6.47
N GLU A 206 -5.10 11.47 6.18
CA GLU A 206 -4.54 10.77 5.01
C GLU A 206 -5.00 11.41 3.69
N GLY A 207 -6.23 11.94 3.65
CA GLY A 207 -6.72 12.73 2.54
C GLY A 207 -5.89 14.00 2.29
N GLU A 208 -5.47 14.71 3.34
CA GLU A 208 -4.53 15.83 3.24
C GLU A 208 -3.16 15.38 2.73
N GLN A 209 -2.65 14.24 3.20
CA GLN A 209 -1.39 13.66 2.71
C GLN A 209 -1.44 13.33 1.21
N SER A 210 -2.49 12.63 0.77
CA SER A 210 -2.71 12.30 -0.64
C SER A 210 -2.78 13.57 -1.50
N GLY A 211 -3.59 14.56 -1.12
CA GLY A 211 -3.67 15.83 -1.84
C GLY A 211 -2.33 16.57 -1.92
N PHE A 212 -1.51 16.47 -0.87
CA PHE A 212 -0.14 16.97 -0.87
C PHE A 212 0.77 16.19 -1.84
N TYR A 213 0.80 14.85 -1.82
CA TYR A 213 1.59 14.06 -2.77
C TYR A 213 1.20 14.32 -4.22
N ARG A 214 -0.10 14.42 -4.49
CA ARG A 214 -0.63 14.80 -5.81
C ARG A 214 -0.12 16.18 -6.23
N SER A 215 -0.09 17.14 -5.31
CA SER A 215 0.51 18.46 -5.53
C SER A 215 2.02 18.43 -5.81
N LEU A 216 2.79 17.53 -5.16
CA LEU A 216 4.21 17.32 -5.48
C LEU A 216 4.38 16.81 -6.92
N LEU A 217 3.61 15.79 -7.29
CA LEU A 217 3.64 15.11 -8.58
C LEU A 217 3.05 15.92 -9.74
N GLY A 218 2.62 17.16 -9.51
CA GLY A 218 2.03 18.01 -10.53
C GLY A 218 0.65 17.55 -11.00
N ARG A 219 -0.11 16.92 -10.10
CA ARG A 219 -1.47 16.43 -10.32
C ARG A 219 -2.49 17.33 -9.62
N VAL A 220 -3.75 17.25 -10.03
CA VAL A 220 -4.85 17.92 -9.31
C VAL A 220 -4.93 17.35 -7.88
N PRO A 221 -4.92 18.18 -6.81
CA PRO A 221 -4.83 17.69 -5.43
C PRO A 221 -6.03 16.84 -5.01
N SER A 222 -7.24 17.29 -5.35
CA SER A 222 -8.44 16.45 -5.24
C SER A 222 -8.45 15.45 -6.39
N GLU A 223 -8.45 14.16 -6.08
CA GLU A 223 -8.46 13.09 -7.09
C GLU A 223 -9.81 12.98 -7.81
N LYS A 224 -10.90 12.96 -7.02
CA LYS A 224 -12.28 12.77 -7.46
C LYS A 224 -13.24 13.18 -6.32
N PRO A 225 -14.52 13.51 -6.59
CA PRO A 225 -15.46 13.95 -5.54
C PRO A 225 -15.81 12.86 -4.51
N PHE A 226 -15.75 11.59 -4.91
CA PHE A 226 -15.95 10.43 -4.04
C PHE A 226 -14.77 9.48 -4.22
N LEU A 227 -13.87 9.41 -3.24
CA LEU A 227 -12.64 8.62 -3.32
C LEU A 227 -12.93 7.12 -3.48
N THR A 228 -11.98 6.38 -4.05
CA THR A 228 -12.14 4.94 -4.31
C THR A 228 -12.19 4.16 -3.01
N THR A 229 -13.26 3.38 -2.83
CA THR A 229 -13.37 2.41 -1.74
C THR A 229 -12.45 1.20 -1.97
N SER A 230 -12.00 0.59 -0.88
CA SER A 230 -11.21 -0.65 -0.86
C SER A 230 -11.65 -1.49 0.34
N VAL A 231 -11.31 -2.78 0.35
CA VAL A 231 -11.62 -3.71 1.45
C VAL A 231 -10.37 -4.04 2.25
N GLY A 232 -10.50 -4.34 3.54
CA GLY A 232 -9.36 -4.67 4.41
C GLY A 232 -8.42 -5.75 3.86
N ALA A 233 -8.99 -6.80 3.25
CA ALA A 233 -8.23 -7.89 2.63
C ALA A 233 -7.36 -7.44 1.44
N PHE A 234 -7.77 -6.39 0.70
CA PHE A 234 -7.02 -5.87 -0.44
C PHE A 234 -5.81 -5.06 0.02
N ALA A 235 -5.97 -4.14 0.99
CA ALA A 235 -4.83 -3.44 1.58
C ALA A 235 -3.82 -4.41 2.21
N PHE A 236 -4.32 -5.39 2.98
CA PHE A 236 -3.49 -6.41 3.61
C PHE A 236 -2.70 -7.25 2.57
N SER A 237 -3.38 -7.78 1.55
CA SER A 237 -2.74 -8.52 0.45
C SER A 237 -1.74 -7.67 -0.32
N TYR A 238 -2.07 -6.40 -0.59
CA TYR A 238 -1.18 -5.49 -1.33
C TYR A 238 0.12 -5.26 -0.59
N ILE A 239 0.04 -4.90 0.70
CA ILE A 239 1.22 -4.57 1.52
C ILE A 239 2.09 -5.81 1.72
N TYR A 240 1.47 -6.96 2.05
CA TYR A 240 2.18 -8.21 2.24
C TYR A 240 2.92 -8.66 0.96
N ASN A 241 2.23 -8.69 -0.18
CA ASN A 241 2.80 -9.20 -1.43
C ASN A 241 3.83 -8.27 -2.10
N ASN A 242 3.78 -6.96 -1.86
CA ASN A 242 4.63 -6.00 -2.56
C ASN A 242 5.81 -5.48 -1.74
N PHE A 243 5.74 -5.49 -0.41
CA PHE A 243 6.74 -4.84 0.43
C PHE A 243 7.30 -5.72 1.55
N VAL A 244 6.53 -6.65 2.13
CA VAL A 244 7.06 -7.54 3.17
C VAL A 244 8.11 -8.49 2.60
N VAL A 245 9.25 -8.60 3.28
CA VAL A 245 10.25 -9.64 2.97
C VAL A 245 9.70 -10.97 3.49
N PRO A 246 9.58 -12.04 2.66
CA PRO A 246 9.00 -13.30 3.09
C PRO A 246 9.64 -13.88 4.35
N GLY A 247 8.82 -14.35 5.28
CA GLY A 247 9.28 -14.91 6.56
C GLY A 247 9.95 -13.93 7.53
N SER A 248 9.84 -12.61 7.30
CA SER A 248 10.51 -11.60 8.14
C SER A 248 9.69 -11.03 9.29
N CYS A 249 8.38 -11.28 9.31
CA CYS A 249 7.49 -10.82 10.39
C CYS A 249 7.80 -11.57 11.69
N PRO A 250 7.96 -10.89 12.84
CA PRO A 250 8.28 -11.53 14.13
C PRO A 250 7.05 -12.14 14.83
N PHE A 251 5.97 -12.37 14.10
CA PHE A 251 4.68 -12.89 14.57
C PHE A 251 4.08 -13.80 13.49
N ASP A 252 3.15 -14.69 13.87
CA ASP A 252 2.41 -15.50 12.91
C ASP A 252 1.42 -14.63 12.14
N ILE A 253 1.57 -14.55 10.81
CA ILE A 253 0.74 -13.68 9.96
C ILE A 253 -0.76 -14.03 10.05
N SER A 254 -1.10 -15.28 10.40
CA SER A 254 -2.48 -15.75 10.55
C SER A 254 -3.25 -15.14 11.73
N ILE A 255 -2.59 -14.39 12.64
CA ILE A 255 -3.32 -13.61 13.66
C ILE A 255 -4.21 -12.55 13.03
N ILE A 256 -3.91 -12.11 11.80
CA ILE A 256 -4.73 -11.20 11.00
C ILE A 256 -5.66 -12.07 10.16
N ASN A 257 -6.90 -12.25 10.61
CA ASN A 257 -7.88 -13.15 9.98
C ASN A 257 -8.48 -12.55 8.68
N LEU A 258 -7.62 -12.24 7.71
CA LEU A 258 -7.95 -11.79 6.37
C LEU A 258 -7.21 -12.65 5.34
N PRO A 259 -7.80 -12.94 4.17
CA PRO A 259 -7.10 -13.67 3.13
C PRO A 259 -5.94 -12.84 2.57
N ILE A 260 -4.84 -13.52 2.27
CA ILE A 260 -3.74 -13.00 1.45
C ILE A 260 -3.93 -13.58 0.05
N PHE A 261 -4.42 -12.75 -0.88
CA PHE A 261 -4.63 -13.16 -2.27
C PHE A 261 -3.32 -13.29 -3.03
N ALA A 262 -3.32 -13.99 -4.16
CA ALA A 262 -2.18 -13.98 -5.06
C ALA A 262 -1.89 -12.58 -5.58
N LYS A 263 -0.61 -12.24 -5.78
CA LYS A 263 -0.23 -10.92 -6.30
C LYS A 263 -0.73 -10.75 -7.75
N LEU A 264 -1.38 -9.61 -8.04
CA LEU A 264 -1.78 -9.21 -9.39
C LEU A 264 -0.95 -8.01 -9.86
N ASP A 265 -0.25 -8.16 -10.98
CA ASP A 265 0.58 -7.12 -11.63
C ASP A 265 -0.07 -6.63 -12.93
N VAL A 266 0.13 -5.35 -13.27
CA VAL A 266 -0.26 -4.74 -14.56
C VAL A 266 1.01 -4.44 -15.37
N LYS A 267 1.14 -4.99 -16.59
CA LYS A 267 2.44 -5.04 -17.28
C LYS A 267 2.96 -3.69 -17.79
N ASP A 268 2.07 -2.83 -18.27
CA ASP A 268 2.41 -1.55 -18.90
C ASP A 268 2.20 -0.33 -17.99
N CYS A 269 1.97 -0.57 -16.69
CA CYS A 269 1.93 0.50 -15.70
C CYS A 269 3.34 1.07 -15.48
N SER A 270 3.45 2.39 -15.49
CA SER A 270 4.67 3.09 -15.04
C SER A 270 4.95 2.82 -13.55
N LYS A 271 6.13 3.19 -13.05
CA LYS A 271 6.49 3.06 -11.63
C LYS A 271 5.60 3.85 -10.65
N GLY A 272 4.72 4.71 -11.17
CA GLY A 272 3.65 5.39 -10.43
C GLY A 272 2.24 4.93 -10.79
N LEU A 273 2.10 3.75 -11.38
CA LEU A 273 0.83 3.08 -11.76
C LEU A 273 -0.05 3.86 -12.77
N ASP A 274 0.51 4.91 -13.36
CA ASP A 274 -0.16 5.88 -14.23
C ASP A 274 -0.47 5.30 -15.61
N ILE A 275 -1.74 5.33 -16.02
CA ILE A 275 -2.22 4.97 -17.37
C ILE A 275 -2.96 6.14 -18.04
N LYS A 276 -3.25 6.00 -19.33
CA LYS A 276 -3.90 7.08 -20.12
C LYS A 276 -5.39 7.23 -19.78
N PRO A 277 -5.96 8.45 -19.72
CA PRO A 277 -7.39 8.68 -19.49
C PRO A 277 -8.22 8.35 -20.74
N LYS A 278 -8.39 7.06 -21.03
CA LYS A 278 -9.19 6.55 -22.16
C LYS A 278 -9.62 5.10 -21.95
N ASP A 279 -10.63 4.70 -22.70
CA ASP A 279 -10.96 3.30 -22.88
C ASP A 279 -9.77 2.57 -23.52
N GLN A 280 -9.33 1.47 -22.92
CA GLN A 280 -8.22 0.68 -23.42
C GLN A 280 -8.27 -0.75 -22.87
N THR A 281 -7.51 -1.64 -23.49
CA THR A 281 -7.24 -2.97 -22.94
C THR A 281 -5.93 -2.90 -22.17
N LEU A 282 -5.92 -3.48 -20.97
CA LEU A 282 -4.75 -3.57 -20.11
C LEU A 282 -4.38 -5.04 -19.93
N THR A 283 -3.08 -5.35 -19.94
CA THR A 283 -2.57 -6.71 -19.72
C THR A 283 -2.12 -6.90 -18.28
N PHE A 284 -2.66 -7.93 -17.64
CA PHE A 284 -2.39 -8.33 -16.26
C PHE A 284 -1.62 -9.64 -16.21
N THR A 285 -0.98 -9.90 -15.07
CA THR A 285 -0.39 -11.20 -14.77
C THR A 285 -0.42 -11.51 -13.29
N THR A 286 -0.63 -12.77 -12.95
CA THR A 286 -0.59 -13.27 -11.57
C THR A 286 -0.08 -14.70 -11.56
N ASP A 287 0.55 -15.10 -10.45
CA ASP A 287 1.04 -16.46 -10.23
C ASP A 287 0.04 -17.18 -9.32
N LEU A 288 -0.66 -18.18 -9.87
CA LEU A 288 -1.72 -18.92 -9.18
C LEU A 288 -1.22 -20.28 -8.67
N THR A 289 0.10 -20.48 -8.66
CA THR A 289 0.73 -21.69 -8.11
C THR A 289 0.44 -21.80 -6.61
N ASN A 290 -0.16 -22.91 -6.18
CA ASN A 290 -0.60 -23.19 -4.80
C ASN A 290 -1.79 -22.32 -4.30
N ILE A 291 -2.61 -21.77 -5.20
CA ILE A 291 -3.85 -21.08 -4.84
C ILE A 291 -5.01 -22.07 -4.98
N GLU A 292 -5.44 -22.66 -3.87
CA GLU A 292 -6.41 -23.78 -3.81
C GLU A 292 -7.71 -23.47 -4.56
N ASN A 293 -8.29 -22.27 -4.38
CA ASN A 293 -9.51 -21.85 -5.06
C ASN A 293 -9.30 -21.43 -6.54
N ALA A 294 -8.06 -21.50 -7.05
CA ALA A 294 -7.73 -21.23 -8.46
C ALA A 294 -7.37 -22.50 -9.26
N GLU A 295 -7.16 -23.66 -8.61
CA GLU A 295 -6.67 -24.89 -9.26
C GLU A 295 -7.52 -25.31 -10.46
N MET A 296 -8.85 -25.18 -10.36
CA MET A 296 -9.80 -25.54 -11.42
C MET A 296 -9.69 -24.69 -12.70
N PHE A 297 -9.04 -23.53 -12.64
CA PHE A 297 -8.84 -22.64 -13.79
C PHE A 297 -7.46 -22.80 -14.44
N ILE A 298 -6.53 -23.54 -13.83
CA ILE A 298 -5.15 -23.65 -14.31
C ILE A 298 -5.09 -24.38 -15.65
N GLY A 299 -4.64 -23.67 -16.68
CA GLY A 299 -4.56 -24.17 -18.05
C GLY A 299 -5.82 -23.96 -18.90
N ASP A 300 -6.89 -23.43 -18.31
CA ASP A 300 -8.13 -23.12 -19.01
C ASP A 300 -8.07 -21.76 -19.76
N LYS A 301 -9.07 -21.48 -20.60
CA LYS A 301 -9.22 -20.24 -21.37
C LYS A 301 -9.62 -19.02 -20.53
N GLY A 302 -9.92 -19.21 -19.25
CA GLY A 302 -10.40 -18.17 -18.34
C GLY A 302 -11.92 -17.96 -18.40
N ASP A 303 -12.67 -18.96 -18.86
CA ASP A 303 -14.13 -18.89 -18.88
C ASP A 303 -14.65 -18.82 -17.43
N GLY A 304 -15.51 -17.84 -17.15
CA GLY A 304 -15.99 -17.56 -15.78
C GLY A 304 -15.04 -16.72 -14.91
N LEU A 305 -13.89 -16.28 -15.44
CA LEU A 305 -13.01 -15.32 -14.75
C LEU A 305 -13.24 -13.88 -15.23
N PHE A 306 -13.25 -12.96 -14.28
CA PHE A 306 -13.48 -11.53 -14.49
C PHE A 306 -12.39 -10.73 -13.80
N LEU A 307 -12.04 -9.59 -14.38
CA LEU A 307 -11.33 -8.54 -13.66
C LEU A 307 -12.35 -7.55 -13.13
N THR A 308 -12.45 -7.46 -11.81
CA THR A 308 -13.37 -6.60 -11.09
C THR A 308 -12.64 -5.34 -10.63
N TYR A 309 -13.20 -4.17 -10.93
CA TYR A 309 -12.66 -2.85 -10.61
C TYR A 309 -13.49 -2.14 -9.54
N PHE A 310 -12.82 -1.50 -8.58
CA PHE A 310 -13.38 -0.45 -7.73
C PHE A 310 -12.90 0.92 -8.21
N SER A 311 -13.82 1.85 -8.42
CA SER A 311 -13.52 3.26 -8.67
C SER A 311 -14.56 4.14 -7.98
N GLY A 312 -14.09 5.09 -7.18
CA GLY A 312 -14.96 5.92 -6.35
C GLY A 312 -15.84 5.06 -5.44
N GLN A 313 -17.13 5.39 -5.40
CA GLN A 313 -18.17 4.64 -4.68
C GLN A 313 -19.13 3.92 -5.64
N LEU A 314 -18.67 3.58 -6.85
CA LEU A 314 -19.45 2.79 -7.80
C LEU A 314 -19.62 1.35 -7.29
N LEU A 315 -20.67 0.67 -7.76
CA LEU A 315 -20.75 -0.79 -7.64
C LEU A 315 -19.55 -1.43 -8.38
N PRO A 316 -19.04 -2.58 -7.92
CA PRO A 316 -17.88 -3.21 -8.56
C PRO A 316 -18.13 -3.53 -10.04
N ILE A 317 -17.27 -3.02 -10.92
CA ILE A 317 -17.39 -3.16 -12.38
C ILE A 317 -16.60 -4.39 -12.81
N SER A 318 -17.26 -5.39 -13.37
CA SER A 318 -16.63 -6.69 -13.67
C SER A 318 -16.54 -6.96 -15.17
N GLU A 319 -15.32 -6.99 -15.70
CA GLU A 319 -15.05 -7.19 -17.13
C GLU A 319 -14.48 -8.59 -17.39
N PRO A 320 -14.99 -9.37 -18.37
CA PRO A 320 -14.50 -10.72 -18.63
C PRO A 320 -13.07 -10.69 -19.17
N ILE A 321 -12.21 -11.58 -18.65
CA ILE A 321 -10.82 -11.67 -19.11
C ILE A 321 -10.73 -12.30 -20.50
N LYS A 322 -9.70 -11.91 -21.27
CA LYS A 322 -9.49 -12.31 -22.66
C LYS A 322 -8.01 -12.62 -22.91
N ASN A 323 -7.71 -13.22 -24.06
CA ASN A 323 -6.34 -13.49 -24.53
C ASN A 323 -5.45 -14.26 -23.53
N VAL A 324 -6.07 -15.16 -22.74
CA VAL A 324 -5.45 -15.89 -21.64
C VAL A 324 -4.29 -16.76 -22.12
N LYS A 325 -3.16 -16.65 -21.42
CA LYS A 325 -1.91 -17.38 -21.67
C LYS A 325 -1.35 -17.90 -20.37
N TRP A 326 -1.08 -19.20 -20.32
CA TRP A 326 -0.49 -19.88 -19.15
C TRP A 326 0.99 -20.19 -19.36
N HIS A 327 1.78 -20.01 -18.31
CA HIS A 327 3.16 -20.48 -18.24
C HIS A 327 3.51 -20.89 -16.81
N LYS A 328 3.57 -22.20 -16.53
CA LYS A 328 3.99 -22.76 -15.23
C LYS A 328 3.24 -22.15 -14.03
N GLY A 329 1.90 -22.26 -14.01
CA GLY A 329 1.06 -21.70 -12.94
C GLY A 329 0.84 -20.18 -13.01
N ARG A 330 1.63 -19.45 -13.80
CA ARG A 330 1.40 -18.03 -14.09
C ARG A 330 0.39 -17.84 -15.21
N ILE A 331 -0.62 -17.02 -14.97
CA ILE A 331 -1.55 -16.53 -15.98
C ILE A 331 -1.12 -15.13 -16.45
N THR A 332 -1.24 -14.86 -17.75
CA THR A 332 -1.26 -13.53 -18.33
C THR A 332 -2.56 -13.40 -19.12
N PHE A 333 -3.29 -12.30 -18.93
CA PHE A 333 -4.58 -12.06 -19.58
C PHE A 333 -4.79 -10.57 -19.84
N ASP A 334 -5.73 -10.28 -20.72
CA ASP A 334 -6.15 -8.93 -21.07
C ASP A 334 -7.53 -8.66 -20.50
N ALA A 335 -7.79 -7.44 -20.01
CA ALA A 335 -9.12 -6.99 -19.61
C ALA A 335 -9.39 -5.57 -20.15
N PHE A 336 -10.66 -5.27 -20.39
CA PHE A 336 -11.08 -3.93 -20.82
C PHE A 336 -11.17 -3.00 -19.63
N PHE A 337 -10.67 -1.77 -19.77
CA PHE A 337 -10.76 -0.71 -18.77
C PHE A 337 -11.80 0.33 -19.24
N PRO A 338 -13.04 0.30 -18.70
CA PRO A 338 -14.17 1.07 -19.22
C PRO A 338 -14.18 2.51 -18.70
N PHE A 339 -13.12 3.25 -19.03
CA PHE A 339 -12.81 4.58 -18.50
C PHE A 339 -13.92 5.61 -18.71
N LYS A 340 -14.46 5.75 -19.92
CA LYS A 340 -15.39 6.84 -20.25
C LYS A 340 -16.79 6.62 -19.68
N GLU A 341 -17.28 5.38 -19.75
CA GLU A 341 -18.62 5.02 -19.26
C GLU A 341 -18.75 5.23 -17.76
N ASN A 342 -17.70 4.88 -17.01
CA ASN A 342 -17.68 4.90 -15.54
C ASN A 342 -16.87 6.07 -14.95
N VAL A 343 -16.35 6.98 -15.79
CA VAL A 343 -15.52 8.14 -15.41
C VAL A 343 -14.38 7.75 -14.46
N ILE A 344 -13.56 6.78 -14.88
CA ILE A 344 -12.55 6.13 -14.04
C ILE A 344 -11.26 6.97 -13.93
N GLN A 345 -11.35 8.14 -13.31
CA GLN A 345 -10.18 8.94 -12.91
C GLN A 345 -9.56 8.40 -11.61
N GLY A 346 -8.32 8.80 -11.29
CA GLY A 346 -7.66 8.52 -10.02
C GLY A 346 -7.36 7.05 -9.75
N LEU A 347 -7.27 6.68 -8.47
CA LEU A 347 -7.06 5.30 -8.03
C LEU A 347 -8.20 4.41 -8.52
N THR A 348 -7.83 3.29 -9.11
CA THR A 348 -8.69 2.14 -9.36
C THR A 348 -8.04 0.91 -8.74
N VAL A 349 -8.81 0.14 -7.98
CA VAL A 349 -8.37 -1.11 -7.36
C VAL A 349 -8.94 -2.26 -8.19
N ALA A 350 -8.10 -3.17 -8.67
CA ALA A 350 -8.50 -4.27 -9.57
C ALA A 350 -8.19 -5.63 -8.96
N ALA A 351 -9.12 -6.59 -9.08
CA ALA A 351 -8.97 -7.96 -8.58
C ALA A 351 -9.46 -8.99 -9.61
N LEU A 352 -8.72 -10.09 -9.75
CA LEU A 352 -9.13 -11.24 -10.54
C LEU A 352 -10.10 -12.09 -9.73
N THR A 353 -11.27 -12.34 -10.30
CA THR A 353 -12.47 -12.83 -9.60
C THR A 353 -13.18 -13.95 -10.37
N THR A 354 -13.89 -14.81 -9.65
CA THR A 354 -14.67 -15.96 -10.16
C THR A 354 -16.17 -15.67 -10.34
N SER A 355 -16.58 -14.40 -10.18
CA SER A 355 -17.95 -13.91 -10.32
C SER A 355 -17.93 -12.46 -10.80
N ASN A 356 -19.05 -11.98 -11.33
CA ASN A 356 -19.20 -10.63 -11.89
C ASN A 356 -20.33 -9.79 -11.28
N ASN A 357 -21.26 -10.41 -10.56
CA ASN A 357 -22.48 -9.77 -10.07
C ASN A 357 -22.35 -9.41 -8.58
N PHE A 358 -21.73 -8.26 -8.30
CA PHE A 358 -21.52 -7.78 -6.93
C PHE A 358 -22.36 -6.54 -6.62
N THR A 359 -23.08 -6.57 -5.50
CA THR A 359 -23.89 -5.43 -5.03
C THR A 359 -23.20 -4.59 -3.96
N ALA A 360 -21.98 -4.97 -3.53
CA ALA A 360 -21.15 -4.21 -2.60
C ALA A 360 -19.66 -4.63 -2.73
N PRO A 361 -18.69 -3.73 -2.46
CA PRO A 361 -17.26 -4.05 -2.47
C PRO A 361 -16.88 -5.25 -1.59
N ALA A 362 -17.46 -5.35 -0.39
CA ALA A 362 -17.20 -6.43 0.55
C ALA A 362 -17.50 -7.85 0.00
N MET A 363 -18.40 -7.98 -0.98
CA MET A 363 -18.72 -9.28 -1.61
C MET A 363 -17.60 -9.78 -2.52
N VAL A 364 -16.75 -8.89 -3.05
CA VAL A 364 -15.70 -9.24 -4.02
C VAL A 364 -14.59 -10.06 -3.37
N THR A 365 -14.31 -9.83 -2.08
CA THR A 365 -13.36 -10.61 -1.28
C THR A 365 -13.60 -12.11 -1.37
N GLY A 366 -14.87 -12.57 -1.31
CA GLY A 366 -15.22 -13.98 -1.36
C GLY A 366 -15.07 -14.65 -2.73
N ALA A 367 -14.95 -13.85 -3.79
CA ALA A 367 -14.77 -14.32 -5.17
C ALA A 367 -13.36 -14.04 -5.73
N THR A 368 -12.47 -13.41 -4.95
CA THR A 368 -11.13 -13.02 -5.41
C THR A 368 -10.15 -14.19 -5.34
N ILE A 369 -9.36 -14.37 -6.42
CA ILE A 369 -8.23 -15.31 -6.47
C ILE A 369 -6.87 -14.59 -6.53
N ALA A 370 -6.83 -13.39 -7.12
CA ALA A 370 -5.63 -12.55 -7.12
C ALA A 370 -5.96 -11.06 -7.00
N GLY A 371 -5.20 -10.32 -6.20
CA GLY A 371 -5.37 -8.89 -6.06
C GLY A 371 -4.74 -8.29 -4.78
N PRO A 372 -4.86 -6.96 -4.62
CA PRO A 372 -5.27 -6.03 -5.67
C PRO A 372 -4.09 -5.70 -6.60
N ALA A 373 -4.40 -5.42 -7.87
CA ALA A 373 -3.59 -4.53 -8.68
C ALA A 373 -4.09 -3.10 -8.48
N LEU A 374 -3.18 -2.14 -8.42
CA LEU A 374 -3.52 -0.72 -8.35
C LEU A 374 -3.26 -0.08 -9.72
N ILE A 375 -4.17 0.80 -10.12
CA ILE A 375 -4.10 1.57 -11.36
C ILE A 375 -4.39 3.03 -11.00
N GLN A 376 -3.65 3.95 -11.60
CA GLN A 376 -3.84 5.38 -11.42
C GLN A 376 -4.14 6.06 -12.76
N VAL A 377 -5.14 6.95 -12.78
CA VAL A 377 -5.42 7.80 -13.95
C VAL A 377 -5.34 9.26 -13.53
N ASN A 378 -4.22 9.91 -13.82
CA ASN A 378 -3.95 11.24 -13.27
C ASN A 378 -4.24 12.38 -14.24
N ASP A 379 -5.04 13.33 -13.77
CA ASP A 379 -5.11 14.67 -14.34
C ASP A 379 -3.90 15.50 -13.89
N LYS A 380 -3.28 16.21 -14.83
CA LYS A 380 -1.96 16.86 -14.68
C LYS A 380 -2.09 18.38 -14.87
N LEU A 381 -1.40 19.13 -14.01
CA LEU A 381 -1.39 20.60 -13.95
C LEU A 381 -0.47 21.23 -15.00
#